data_AF-A0A7J8Q4A2-F1
#
_entry.id   AF-A0A7J8Q4A2-F1
#
_cell.length_a   1.000
_cell.length_b   1.000
_cell.length_c   1.000
_cell.angle_alpha   90.00
_cell.angle_beta   90.00
_cell.angle_gamma   90.00
#
_symmetry.space_group_name_H-M   'P 1'
#
loop_
_entity.id
_entity.type
_entity.pdbx_description
1 polymer ?
#
loop_
_entity_poly.entity_id
_entity_poly.type
_entity_poly.pdbx_seq_one_letter_code
_entity_poly.pdbx_strand_id
1 'polypeptide(L)'
;TRWGVTRLPRKTHRGLRKVACIGAWHPARVSFTVARAGQNGYHHRTEMNKKVYRVGKVGDETHSAITDYDRTEKDITPIGGFPHYGVVKSDYLMIKGGCVGPKKRVVTLRQSLINQTSRVALEEIKLKFIDTSSKFGHGRFQTTQEKQKFYGRLKA
;
A
#
# COMPACT_ATOMS: atom_id res chain seq x y z
N THR A 1 16.43 9.93 -6.20
CA THR A 1 15.42 9.26 -5.35
C THR A 1 15.05 10.13 -4.16
N ARG A 2 16.00 10.54 -3.29
CA ARG A 2 15.70 11.40 -2.12
C ARG A 2 14.97 12.71 -2.44
N TRP A 3 15.44 13.44 -3.46
CA TRP A 3 14.93 14.78 -3.82
C TRP A 3 14.33 14.89 -5.23
N GLY A 4 14.20 13.78 -5.96
CA GLY A 4 13.65 13.80 -7.32
C GLY A 4 14.45 14.56 -8.40
N VAL A 5 15.69 14.99 -8.14
CA VAL A 5 16.49 15.75 -9.12
C VAL A 5 16.78 14.99 -10.42
N THR A 6 16.78 15.72 -11.53
CA THR A 6 17.10 15.21 -12.88
C THR A 6 18.53 14.70 -12.97
N ARG A 7 18.75 13.64 -13.75
CA ARG A 7 20.09 13.10 -14.03
C ARG A 7 20.83 14.03 -15.00
N LEU A 8 22.14 14.13 -14.85
CA LEU A 8 22.99 14.85 -15.80
C LEU A 8 23.14 14.08 -17.13
N PRO A 9 23.52 14.77 -18.23
CA PRO A 9 23.72 14.13 -19.53
C PRO A 9 24.72 12.98 -19.50
N ARG A 10 24.46 11.91 -20.27
CA ARG A 10 25.22 10.64 -20.23
C ARG A 10 26.75 10.76 -20.29
N LYS A 11 27.28 11.78 -20.98
CA LYS A 11 28.72 12.01 -21.15
C LYS A 11 29.35 12.89 -20.04
N THR A 12 28.63 13.19 -18.96
CA THR A 12 29.19 13.95 -17.84
C THR A 12 30.27 13.15 -17.11
N HIS A 13 31.46 13.75 -17.01
CA HIS A 13 32.58 13.18 -16.27
C HIS A 13 32.30 13.13 -14.75
N ARG A 14 32.76 12.06 -14.10
CA ARG A 14 32.58 11.78 -12.66
C ARG A 14 31.11 11.69 -12.22
N GLY A 15 30.28 11.06 -13.05
CA GLY A 15 28.95 10.55 -12.65
C GLY A 15 27.76 11.44 -13.01
N LEU A 16 26.61 10.77 -13.14
CA LEU A 16 25.37 11.33 -13.70
C LEU A 16 24.30 11.65 -12.64
N ARG A 17 24.37 11.02 -11.47
CA ARG A 17 23.35 11.10 -10.42
C ARG A 17 23.78 12.08 -9.32
N LYS A 18 24.09 13.31 -9.70
CA LYS A 18 24.52 14.39 -8.80
C LYS A 18 23.87 15.71 -9.19
N VAL A 19 23.78 16.62 -8.22
CA VAL A 19 23.49 18.03 -8.49
C VAL A 19 24.79 18.69 -8.94
N ALA A 20 24.76 19.47 -10.03
CA ALA A 20 25.97 20.05 -10.62
C ALA A 20 26.53 21.21 -9.79
N CYS A 21 25.75 22.26 -9.58
CA CYS A 21 26.13 23.42 -8.76
C CYS A 21 25.42 23.37 -7.41
N ILE A 22 26.16 23.58 -6.31
CA ILE A 22 25.65 23.48 -4.93
C ILE A 22 25.52 24.83 -4.22
N GLY A 23 25.79 25.94 -4.92
CA GLY A 23 25.71 27.30 -4.39
C GLY A 23 26.49 28.29 -5.26
N ALA A 24 26.18 29.57 -5.12
CA ALA A 24 26.99 30.65 -5.67
C ALA A 24 28.28 30.83 -4.84
N TRP A 25 29.18 31.70 -5.30
CA TRP A 25 30.41 32.02 -4.56
C TRP A 25 30.08 32.71 -3.21
N HIS A 26 29.21 33.72 -3.25
CA HIS A 26 28.72 34.41 -2.08
C HIS A 26 27.22 34.09 -1.92
N PRO A 27 26.77 33.57 -0.77
CA PRO A 27 27.52 33.35 0.48
C PRO A 27 28.44 32.11 0.43
N ALA A 28 29.57 32.16 1.14
CA ALA A 28 30.58 31.09 1.19
C ALA A 28 30.15 29.89 2.07
N ARG A 29 28.94 29.37 1.84
CA ARG A 29 28.34 28.23 2.52
C ARG A 29 27.35 27.51 1.60
N VAL A 30 27.18 26.21 1.81
CA VAL A 30 26.12 25.45 1.14
C VAL A 30 24.79 25.71 1.86
N SER A 31 23.74 26.06 1.11
CA SER A 31 22.40 26.22 1.68
C SER A 31 21.80 24.87 2.06
N PHE A 32 21.03 24.85 3.15
CA PHE A 32 20.27 23.66 3.58
C PHE A 32 19.16 23.26 2.59
N THR A 33 18.73 24.20 1.75
CA THR A 33 17.71 23.96 0.70
C THR A 33 18.26 23.18 -0.50
N VAL A 34 19.59 23.09 -0.63
CA VAL A 34 20.22 22.39 -1.76
C VAL A 34 20.05 20.88 -1.60
N ALA A 35 19.57 20.23 -2.65
CA ALA A 35 19.38 18.78 -2.67
C ALA A 35 20.73 18.04 -2.55
N ARG A 36 20.85 17.21 -1.50
CA ARG A 36 22.06 16.43 -1.18
C ARG A 36 21.71 14.97 -0.86
N ALA A 37 22.67 14.06 -1.03
CA ALA A 37 22.52 12.68 -0.57
C ALA A 37 22.33 12.61 0.96
N GLY A 38 21.81 11.49 1.44
CA GLY A 38 21.52 11.27 2.85
C GLY A 38 20.37 10.26 3.03
N GLN A 39 19.92 10.08 4.27
CA GLN A 39 18.85 9.15 4.60
C GLN A 39 17.58 9.42 3.77
N ASN A 40 17.00 8.34 3.23
CA ASN A 40 15.74 8.36 2.51
C ASN A 40 14.91 7.11 2.86
N GLY A 41 14.01 7.26 3.82
CA GLY A 41 13.17 6.19 4.33
C GLY A 41 13.18 6.15 5.86
N TYR A 42 12.27 5.39 6.44
CA TYR A 42 12.10 5.30 7.91
C TYR A 42 11.79 6.65 8.59
N HIS A 43 11.19 7.59 7.85
CA HIS A 43 10.73 8.85 8.44
C HIS A 43 9.33 8.68 9.04
N HIS A 44 9.06 9.37 10.15
CA HIS A 44 7.71 9.51 10.67
C HIS A 44 6.87 10.37 9.70
N ARG A 45 5.65 9.92 9.39
CA ARG A 45 4.72 10.57 8.45
C ARG A 45 3.30 10.39 8.95
N THR A 46 2.48 11.39 8.69
CA THR A 46 1.05 11.37 8.96
C THR A 46 0.32 11.55 7.63
N GLU A 47 -0.40 10.52 7.20
CA GLU A 47 -1.30 10.59 6.04
C GLU A 47 -2.73 10.81 6.53
N MET A 48 -3.36 11.87 6.04
CA MET A 48 -4.70 12.29 6.49
C MET A 48 -5.80 11.80 5.53
N ASN A 49 -7.05 11.82 6.02
CA ASN A 49 -8.26 11.64 5.22
C ASN A 49 -8.32 10.29 4.46
N LYS A 50 -7.82 9.23 5.10
CA LYS A 50 -7.96 7.86 4.60
C LYS A 50 -9.35 7.33 4.95
N LYS A 51 -10.14 7.05 3.92
CA LYS A 51 -11.47 6.47 4.07
C LYS A 51 -11.34 5.01 4.47
N VAL A 52 -12.14 4.58 5.45
CA VAL A 52 -12.29 3.18 5.84
C VAL A 52 -13.41 2.59 4.99
N TYR A 53 -13.10 1.50 4.27
CA TYR A 53 -14.06 0.79 3.44
C TYR A 53 -14.72 -0.37 4.17
N ARG A 54 -14.00 -1.03 5.07
CA ARG A 54 -14.52 -2.15 5.86
C ARG A 54 -13.78 -2.27 7.18
N VAL A 55 -14.52 -2.64 8.21
CA VAL A 55 -13.98 -3.19 9.46
C VAL A 55 -14.42 -4.64 9.50
N GLY A 56 -13.45 -5.56 9.45
CA GLY A 56 -13.71 -6.99 9.53
C GLY A 56 -13.40 -7.49 10.93
N LYS A 57 -14.40 -8.08 11.59
CA LYS A 57 -14.28 -8.56 12.97
C LYS A 57 -14.42 -10.08 13.00
N VAL A 58 -13.49 -10.76 13.67
CA VAL A 58 -13.48 -12.22 13.78
C VAL A 58 -14.79 -12.71 14.39
N GLY A 59 -15.38 -13.74 13.77
CA GLY A 59 -16.66 -14.31 14.17
C GLY A 59 -17.88 -13.67 13.50
N ASP A 60 -17.73 -12.48 12.91
CA ASP A 60 -18.78 -11.85 12.10
C ASP A 60 -18.56 -12.15 10.61
N GLU A 61 -19.65 -12.17 9.82
CA GLU A 61 -19.58 -12.30 8.35
C GLU A 61 -18.73 -11.21 7.70
N THR A 62 -18.54 -10.09 8.40
CA THR A 62 -17.70 -8.96 7.96
C THR A 62 -16.21 -9.32 7.85
N HIS A 63 -15.76 -10.38 8.52
CA HIS A 63 -14.37 -10.85 8.42
C HIS A 63 -14.09 -11.45 7.03
N SER A 64 -15.00 -12.27 6.53
CA SER A 64 -14.87 -12.89 5.22
C SER A 64 -14.94 -11.85 4.10
N ALA A 65 -14.25 -12.09 2.98
CA ALA A 65 -14.28 -11.23 1.78
C ALA A 65 -15.55 -11.40 0.91
N ILE A 66 -16.65 -11.87 1.53
CA ILE A 66 -17.99 -11.96 0.95
C ILE A 66 -18.62 -10.57 0.90
N THR A 67 -19.40 -10.29 -0.14
CA THR A 67 -20.21 -9.06 -0.27
C THR A 67 -21.62 -9.41 -0.74
N ASP A 68 -22.54 -8.44 -0.70
CA ASP A 68 -23.92 -8.67 -1.16
C ASP A 68 -24.00 -9.09 -2.63
N TYR A 69 -23.07 -8.59 -3.45
CA TYR A 69 -23.00 -8.84 -4.89
C TYR A 69 -22.12 -10.03 -5.27
N ASP A 70 -21.25 -10.48 -4.36
CA ASP A 70 -20.35 -11.62 -4.54
C ASP A 70 -20.43 -12.53 -3.31
N ARG A 71 -21.23 -13.59 -3.44
CA ARG A 71 -21.49 -14.60 -2.40
C ARG A 71 -20.45 -15.73 -2.39
N THR A 72 -19.35 -15.60 -3.14
CA THR A 72 -18.27 -16.58 -3.10
C THR A 72 -17.64 -16.60 -1.72
N GLU A 73 -17.66 -17.75 -1.05
CA GLU A 73 -17.02 -17.93 0.26
C GLU A 73 -15.49 -17.84 0.13
N LYS A 74 -14.93 -16.75 0.64
CA LYS A 74 -13.50 -16.48 0.63
C LYS A 74 -13.13 -15.58 1.79
N ASP A 75 -11.95 -15.81 2.36
CA ASP A 75 -11.38 -14.96 3.41
C ASP A 75 -10.67 -13.74 2.81
N ILE A 76 -10.43 -12.69 3.60
CA ILE A 76 -9.66 -11.52 3.19
C ILE A 76 -8.21 -11.86 2.83
N THR A 77 -7.68 -12.95 3.39
CA THR A 77 -6.33 -13.42 3.08
C THR A 77 -6.30 -13.99 1.65
N PRO A 78 -5.42 -13.46 0.75
CA PRO A 78 -5.32 -13.98 -0.60
C PRO A 78 -4.78 -15.41 -0.63
N ILE A 79 -5.03 -16.15 -1.72
CA ILE A 79 -4.48 -17.51 -1.88
C ILE A 79 -2.95 -17.50 -1.70
N GLY A 80 -2.46 -18.29 -0.75
CA GLY A 80 -1.04 -18.36 -0.40
C GLY A 80 -0.57 -17.32 0.63
N GLY A 81 -1.46 -16.45 1.11
CA GLY A 81 -1.18 -15.43 2.12
C GLY A 81 -0.62 -14.13 1.55
N PHE A 82 -0.56 -13.09 2.40
CA PHE A 82 0.05 -11.82 2.03
C PHE A 82 1.59 -11.97 1.96
N PRO A 83 2.24 -11.63 0.83
CA PRO A 83 3.69 -11.82 0.66
C PRO A 83 4.48 -11.08 1.75
N HIS A 84 5.41 -11.76 2.41
CA HIS A 84 6.20 -11.23 3.53
C HIS A 84 5.41 -10.79 4.77
N TYR A 85 4.12 -11.13 4.87
CA TYR A 85 3.30 -10.91 6.07
C TYR A 85 2.80 -12.24 6.64
N GLY A 86 1.92 -12.93 5.91
CA GLY A 86 1.25 -14.14 6.36
C GLY A 86 -0.26 -14.07 6.18
N VAL A 87 -0.98 -14.81 7.04
CA VAL A 87 -2.45 -14.92 7.05
C VAL A 87 -3.03 -13.95 8.08
N VAL A 88 -4.15 -13.30 7.76
CA VAL A 88 -4.86 -12.40 8.68
C VAL A 88 -5.90 -13.21 9.44
N LYS A 89 -5.64 -13.51 10.72
CA LYS A 89 -6.55 -14.28 11.58
C LYS A 89 -7.37 -13.42 12.53
N SER A 90 -6.93 -12.20 12.79
CA SER A 90 -7.53 -11.26 13.73
C SER A 90 -8.40 -10.25 12.99
N ASP A 91 -9.02 -9.33 13.74
CA ASP A 91 -9.73 -8.19 13.19
C ASP A 91 -8.84 -7.39 12.24
N TYR A 92 -9.46 -6.80 11.24
CA TYR A 92 -8.76 -6.01 10.24
C TYR A 92 -9.55 -4.77 9.82
N LEU A 93 -8.83 -3.88 9.17
CA LEU A 93 -9.39 -2.66 8.62
C LEU A 93 -8.91 -2.48 7.19
N MET A 94 -9.85 -2.24 6.28
CA MET A 94 -9.57 -1.95 4.87
C MET A 94 -9.63 -0.44 4.66
N ILE A 95 -8.48 0.18 4.37
CA ILE A 95 -8.37 1.61 4.07
C ILE A 95 -8.22 1.87 2.57
N LYS A 96 -8.68 3.04 2.13
CA LYS A 96 -8.48 3.53 0.77
C LYS A 96 -7.00 3.78 0.48
N GLY A 97 -6.48 3.11 -0.54
CA GLY A 97 -5.14 3.34 -1.09
C GLY A 97 -4.02 2.74 -0.23
N GLY A 98 -2.81 3.31 -0.34
CA GLY A 98 -1.65 2.86 0.42
C GLY A 98 -1.62 3.39 1.85
N CYS A 99 -0.75 2.77 2.67
CA CYS A 99 -0.39 3.20 4.02
C CYS A 99 1.13 3.35 4.14
N VAL A 100 1.60 4.21 5.04
CA VAL A 100 3.03 4.40 5.27
C VAL A 100 3.65 3.18 5.94
N GLY A 101 4.82 2.78 5.42
CA GLY A 101 5.62 1.71 6.00
C GLY A 101 5.50 0.37 5.26
N PRO A 102 6.47 -0.53 5.50
CA PRO A 102 6.42 -1.89 4.99
C PRO A 102 5.41 -2.72 5.78
N LYS A 103 5.08 -3.89 5.23
CA LYS A 103 4.32 -4.93 5.93
C LYS A 103 4.98 -5.28 7.27
N LYS A 104 4.18 -5.66 8.26
CA LYS A 104 4.59 -5.94 9.67
C LYS A 104 5.00 -4.72 10.50
N ARG A 105 5.06 -3.50 9.94
CA ARG A 105 5.28 -2.29 10.75
C ARG A 105 3.99 -1.90 11.47
N VAL A 106 4.11 -1.55 12.74
CA VAL A 106 3.00 -0.99 13.53
C VAL A 106 2.58 0.35 12.93
N VAL A 107 1.28 0.55 12.82
CA VAL A 107 0.66 1.80 12.35
C VAL A 107 -0.35 2.26 13.40
N THR A 108 -0.29 3.53 13.78
CA THR A 108 -1.25 4.16 14.70
C THR A 108 -2.34 4.86 13.90
N LEU A 109 -3.59 4.44 14.09
CA LEU A 109 -4.75 5.11 13.51
C LEU A 109 -5.26 6.17 14.48
N ARG A 110 -5.68 7.31 13.95
CA ARG A 110 -6.24 8.43 14.71
C ARG A 110 -7.44 8.97 13.95
N GLN A 111 -8.51 9.32 14.67
CA GLN A 111 -9.62 10.08 14.09
C GLN A 111 -9.11 11.40 13.50
N SER A 112 -9.80 11.87 12.45
CA SER A 112 -9.45 13.14 11.83
C SER A 112 -9.62 14.27 12.84
N LEU A 113 -8.72 15.25 12.78
CA LEU A 113 -8.80 16.46 13.60
C LEU A 113 -9.98 17.35 13.23
N ILE A 114 -10.43 17.24 11.98
CA ILE A 114 -11.45 18.10 11.39
C ILE A 114 -12.60 17.21 10.96
N ASN A 115 -13.82 17.62 11.32
CA ASN A 115 -15.03 16.95 10.89
C ASN A 115 -15.08 16.91 9.36
N GLN A 116 -15.20 15.70 8.80
CA GLN A 116 -15.16 15.51 7.35
C GLN A 116 -16.56 15.74 6.76
N THR A 117 -16.76 16.89 6.12
CA THR A 117 -18.06 17.28 5.52
C THR A 117 -18.09 17.18 3.99
N SER A 118 -16.96 16.88 3.35
CA SER A 118 -16.89 16.77 1.89
C SER A 118 -17.73 15.60 1.37
N ARG A 119 -18.32 15.76 0.18
CA ARG A 119 -19.13 14.71 -0.48
C ARG A 119 -18.38 13.38 -0.62
N VAL A 120 -17.08 13.44 -0.91
CA VAL A 120 -16.21 12.25 -1.03
C VAL A 120 -16.05 11.53 0.32
N ALA A 121 -15.98 12.28 1.42
CA ALA A 121 -15.90 11.68 2.75
C ALA A 121 -17.23 11.03 3.16
N LEU A 122 -18.36 11.70 2.88
CA LEU A 122 -19.70 11.27 3.26
C LEU A 122 -20.30 10.18 2.37
N GLU A 123 -19.71 9.91 1.20
CA GLU A 123 -20.19 8.87 0.28
C GLU A 123 -20.30 7.50 1.00
N GLU A 124 -21.44 6.84 0.90
CA GLU A 124 -21.61 5.48 1.42
C GLU A 124 -20.90 4.49 0.49
N ILE A 125 -20.05 3.63 1.04
CA ILE A 125 -19.27 2.67 0.25
C ILE A 125 -19.95 1.31 0.29
N LYS A 126 -20.43 0.86 -0.86
CA LYS A 126 -20.92 -0.51 -1.07
C LYS A 126 -19.89 -1.32 -1.86
N LEU A 127 -19.21 -2.23 -1.17
CA LEU A 127 -18.24 -3.12 -1.79
C LEU A 127 -18.96 -4.17 -2.62
N LYS A 128 -18.57 -4.34 -3.88
CA LYS A 128 -19.16 -5.35 -4.78
C LYS A 128 -18.30 -6.61 -4.93
N PHE A 129 -16.99 -6.45 -4.77
CA PHE A 129 -16.03 -7.51 -4.98
C PHE A 129 -14.75 -7.19 -4.22
N ILE A 130 -14.15 -8.21 -3.60
CA ILE A 130 -12.84 -8.14 -2.97
C ILE A 130 -11.97 -9.19 -3.65
N ASP A 131 -10.83 -8.76 -4.18
CA ASP A 131 -9.88 -9.63 -4.86
C ASP A 131 -9.00 -10.37 -3.84
N THR A 132 -9.15 -11.70 -3.80
CA THR A 132 -8.41 -12.62 -2.94
C THR A 132 -7.45 -13.49 -3.74
N SER A 133 -7.19 -13.12 -5.00
CA SER A 133 -6.20 -13.80 -5.82
C SER A 133 -4.80 -13.71 -5.24
N SER A 134 -4.00 -14.75 -5.51
CA SER A 134 -2.58 -14.81 -5.09
C SER A 134 -1.83 -13.55 -5.49
N LYS A 135 -1.01 -13.04 -4.56
CA LYS A 135 -0.08 -11.92 -4.79
C LYS A 135 1.35 -12.39 -5.04
N PHE A 136 1.56 -13.70 -5.16
CA PHE A 136 2.79 -14.30 -5.68
C PHE A 136 2.64 -14.46 -7.19
N GLY A 137 3.38 -13.67 -7.96
CA GLY A 137 3.24 -13.62 -9.43
C GLY A 137 1.92 -12.98 -9.87
N HIS A 138 1.31 -13.52 -10.93
CA HIS A 138 0.02 -13.06 -11.44
C HIS A 138 -1.12 -13.93 -10.87
N GLY A 139 -1.99 -13.31 -10.07
CA GLY A 139 -3.17 -13.96 -9.50
C GLY A 139 -4.23 -14.26 -10.57
N ARG A 140 -4.69 -15.51 -10.64
CA ARG A 140 -5.72 -15.96 -11.60
C ARG A 140 -7.02 -16.41 -10.94
N PHE A 141 -6.94 -17.10 -9.81
CA PHE A 141 -8.08 -17.70 -9.12
C PHE A 141 -8.35 -16.95 -7.80
N GLN A 142 -9.62 -16.85 -7.41
CA GLN A 142 -10.06 -16.21 -6.17
C GLN A 142 -10.08 -17.20 -4.99
N THR A 143 -10.43 -18.46 -5.26
CA THR A 143 -10.43 -19.53 -4.26
C THR A 143 -9.56 -20.71 -4.68
N THR A 144 -9.16 -21.52 -3.70
CA THR A 144 -8.45 -22.79 -3.95
C THR A 144 -9.33 -23.79 -4.67
N GLN A 145 -10.63 -23.79 -4.38
CA GLN A 145 -11.64 -24.64 -5.03
C GLN A 145 -11.74 -24.32 -6.53
N GLU A 146 -11.78 -23.03 -6.91
CA GLU A 146 -11.78 -22.59 -8.30
C GLU A 146 -10.53 -23.11 -9.05
N LYS A 147 -9.35 -22.99 -8.42
CA LYS A 147 -8.09 -23.49 -8.96
C LYS A 147 -8.10 -25.02 -9.15
N GLN A 148 -8.59 -25.77 -8.16
CA GLN A 148 -8.68 -27.23 -8.24
C GLN A 148 -9.66 -27.68 -9.31
N LYS A 149 -10.82 -27.04 -9.41
CA LYS A 149 -11.83 -27.31 -10.44
C LYS A 149 -11.28 -27.04 -11.84
N PHE A 150 -10.49 -25.97 -12.01
CA PHE A 150 -9.90 -25.63 -13.30
C PHE A 150 -8.86 -26.65 -13.78
N TYR A 151 -7.94 -27.07 -12.89
CA TYR A 151 -6.86 -27.99 -13.28
C TYR A 151 -7.26 -29.47 -13.24
N GLY A 152 -8.33 -29.83 -12.53
CA GLY A 152 -8.77 -31.21 -12.39
C GLY A 152 -7.76 -32.08 -11.64
N ARG A 153 -7.67 -33.36 -12.01
CA ARG A 153 -6.78 -34.33 -11.36
C ARG A 153 -5.34 -34.10 -11.80
N LEU A 154 -4.51 -33.65 -10.86
CA LEU A 154 -3.07 -33.47 -11.07
C LEU A 154 -2.28 -34.65 -10.51
N LYS A 155 -1.03 -34.80 -10.96
CA LYS A 155 -0.05 -35.67 -10.31
C LYS A 155 0.33 -35.02 -8.97
N ALA A 156 0.33 -35.82 -7.90
CA ALA A 156 0.82 -35.41 -6.58
C ALA A 156 2.32 -35.08 -6.62
#